data_AF-A0A6M8MUK4-F1
#
_entry.id   AF-A0A6M8MUK4-F1
#
_cell.length_a   1.000
_cell.length_b   1.000
_cell.length_c   1.000
_cell.angle_alpha   90.00
_cell.angle_beta   90.00
_cell.angle_gamma   90.00
#
_symmetry.space_group_name_H-M   'P 1'
#
loop_
_entity.id
_entity.type
_entity.pdbx_description
1 polymer ?
#
loop_
_entity_poly.entity_id
_entity_poly.type
_entity_poly.pdbx_seq_one_letter_code
_entity_poly.pdbx_strand_id
1 'polypeptide(L)' 'MFKISKFVDDIITRFNFHLIILTFFLLIFLNACGYKGTPFYEIKDNNGSVKEIKKFQSLESEI' A
#
# COMPACT_ATOMS: atom_id res chain seq x y z
N MET A 1 11.91 -8.25 44.21
CA MET A 1 12.43 -7.56 43.01
C MET A 1 12.33 -8.41 41.73
N PHE A 2 12.73 -9.69 41.75
CA PHE A 2 12.74 -10.61 40.58
C PHE A 2 11.39 -10.88 39.88
N LYS A 3 10.26 -10.80 40.59
CA LYS A 3 8.94 -11.04 39.98
C LYS A 3 8.46 -9.88 39.11
N ILE A 4 8.83 -8.65 39.48
CA ILE A 4 8.41 -7.43 38.78
C ILE A 4 9.21 -7.29 37.49
N SER A 5 10.52 -7.58 37.51
CA SER A 5 11.34 -7.58 36.30
C SER A 5 10.83 -8.57 35.25
N LYS A 6 10.53 -9.81 35.66
CA LYS A 6 9.99 -10.83 34.74
C LYS A 6 8.63 -10.45 34.13
N PHE A 7 7.78 -9.75 34.90
CA PHE A 7 6.48 -9.26 34.41
C PHE A 7 6.65 -8.11 33.41
N VAL A 8 7.59 -7.20 33.68
CA VAL A 8 7.94 -6.10 32.77
C VAL A 8 8.53 -6.66 31.46
N ASP A 9 9.43 -7.65 31.55
CA ASP A 9 10.02 -8.30 30.38
C ASP A 9 8.97 -9.00 29.51
N ASP A 10 7.98 -9.67 30.10
CA ASP A 10 6.91 -10.35 29.38
C ASP A 10 5.98 -9.36 28.65
N ILE A 11 5.64 -8.25 29.31
CA ILE A 11 4.86 -7.16 28.70
C ILE A 11 5.62 -6.54 27.53
N ILE A 12 6.90 -6.19 27.73
CA ILE A 12 7.74 -5.58 26.69
C ILE A 12 7.85 -6.53 25.50
N THR A 13 8.07 -7.82 25.74
CA THR A 13 8.19 -8.83 24.68
C THR A 13 6.89 -8.96 23.88
N ARG A 14 5.74 -8.99 24.55
CA ARG A 14 4.43 -9.05 23.88
C ARG A 14 4.13 -7.77 23.09
N PHE A 15 4.41 -6.60 23.65
CA PHE A 15 4.23 -5.32 22.96
C PHE A 15 5.13 -5.22 21.73
N ASN A 16 6.39 -5.61 21.84
CA ASN A 16 7.34 -5.62 20.71
C ASN A 16 6.90 -6.56 19.59
N PHE A 17 6.38 -7.74 19.92
CA PHE A 17 5.85 -8.67 18.92
C PHE A 17 4.68 -8.06 18.12
N HIS A 18 3.76 -7.37 18.80
CA HIS A 18 2.63 -6.70 18.14
C HIS A 18 3.11 -5.54 17.26
N LEU A 19 4.08 -4.74 17.72
CA LEU A 19 4.67 -3.65 16.94
C LEU A 19 5.37 -4.14 15.67
N ILE A 20 6.08 -5.27 15.73
CA ILE A 20 6.72 -5.88 14.56
C ILE A 20 5.67 -6.28 13.53
N ILE A 21 4.58 -6.93 13.94
CA ILE A 21 3.50 -7.33 13.05
C ILE A 21 2.83 -6.12 12.39
N LEU A 22 2.52 -5.08 13.19
CA LEU A 22 1.92 -3.85 12.66
C LEU A 22 2.83 -3.15 11.65
N THR A 23 4.13 -3.10 11.95
CA THR A 23 5.13 -2.50 11.06
C THR A 23 5.24 -3.29 9.76
N PHE A 24 5.20 -4.63 9.82
CA PHE A 24 5.22 -5.49 8.63
C PHE A 24 4.00 -5.25 7.72
N PHE A 25 2.79 -5.17 8.28
CA PHE A 25 1.59 -4.86 7.50
C PHE A 25 1.61 -3.43 6.93
N LEU A 26 2.12 -2.46 7.69
CA LEU A 26 2.28 -1.09 7.22
C LEU A 26 3.26 -1.01 6.04
N LEU A 27 4.37 -1.75 6.10
CA LEU A 27 5.34 -1.83 5.00
C LEU A 27 4.73 -2.46 3.75
N ILE A 28 3.92 -3.53 3.90
CA ILE A 28 3.19 -4.12 2.77
C ILE A 28 2.24 -3.10 2.16
N PHE A 29 1.47 -2.38 3.00
CA PHE A 29 0.52 -1.38 2.54
C PHE A 29 1.22 -0.24 1.79
N LEU A 30 2.31 0.31 2.33
CA LEU A 30 3.07 1.37 1.69
C LEU A 30 3.73 0.91 0.37
N ASN A 31 4.22 -0.32 0.31
CA ASN A 31 4.76 -0.89 -0.94
C ASN A 31 3.66 -1.16 -1.98
N ALA A 32 2.49 -1.66 -1.57
CA ALA A 32 1.37 -1.94 -2.47
C ALA A 32 0.66 -0.65 -2.93
N CYS A 33 0.70 0.42 -2.13
CA CYS A 33 0.28 1.77 -2.54
C CYS A 33 1.33 2.50 -3.40
N GLY A 34 2.47 1.87 -3.69
CA GLY A 34 3.49 2.40 -4.57
C GLY A 34 3.02 2.46 -6.02
N TYR A 35 2.65 3.67 -6.47
CA TYR A 35 2.39 4.09 -7.85
C TYR A 35 1.68 3.05 -8.72
N LYS A 36 0.34 3.06 -8.66
CA LYS A 36 -0.50 2.51 -9.72
C LYS A 36 -0.33 3.43 -10.93
N GLY A 37 0.72 3.20 -11.73
CA GLY A 37 0.93 3.93 -12.97
C GLY A 37 -0.38 4.00 -13.75
N THR A 38 -0.68 5.15 -14.34
CA THR A 38 -1.92 5.39 -15.08
C THR A 38 -2.23 4.16 -15.93
N PRO A 39 -3.33 3.44 -15.65
CA PRO A 39 -3.59 2.18 -16.34
C PRO A 39 -3.72 2.48 -17.84
N PHE A 40 -2.79 1.94 -18.63
CA PHE A 40 -2.81 2.06 -20.08
C PHE A 40 -3.53 0.83 -20.63
N TYR A 41 -4.72 1.05 -21.16
CA TYR A 41 -5.45 0.03 -21.90
C TYR A 41 -5.23 0.30 -23.38
N GLU A 42 -4.71 -0.68 -24.12
CA GLU A 42 -4.63 -0.57 -25.57
C GLU A 42 -6.04 -0.80 -26.14
N ILE A 43 -6.77 0.28 -26.44
CA ILE A 43 -8.05 0.17 -27.15
C ILE A 43 -7.73 0.12 -28.64
N LYS A 44 -8.02 -1.01 -29.28
CA LYS A 44 -7.89 -1.18 -30.73
C LYS A 44 -9.20 -0.82 -31.42
N ASP A 45 -9.11 -0.18 -32.58
CA ASP A 45 -10.27 -0.02 -33.44
C ASP A 45 -10.61 -1.32 -34.19
N ASN A 46 -11.74 -1.33 -34.89
CA ASN A 46 -12.20 -2.49 -35.67
C ASN A 46 -11.25 -2.85 -36.84
N ASN A 47 -10.28 -1.99 -37.14
CA ASN A 47 -9.28 -2.16 -38.19
C ASN A 47 -7.92 -2.61 -37.61
N GLY A 48 -7.83 -2.84 -36.30
CA GLY A 48 -6.61 -3.31 -35.61
C GLY A 48 -5.57 -2.23 -35.36
N SER A 49 -5.89 -0.96 -35.60
CA SER A 49 -5.03 0.19 -35.29
C SER A 49 -5.16 0.58 -33.81
N VAL A 50 -4.08 1.11 -33.25
CA VAL A 50 -4.04 1.62 -31.86
C VAL A 50 -4.81 2.93 -31.82
N LYS A 51 -5.92 2.96 -31.09
CA LYS A 51 -6.67 4.20 -30.84
C LYS A 51 -5.93 4.97 -29.75
N GLU A 52 -5.37 6.12 -30.08
CA GLU A 52 -4.77 7.01 -29.08
C GLU A 52 -5.85 7.42 -28.05
N ILE A 53 -5.78 6.85 -26.85
CA ILE A 53 -6.64 7.26 -25.75
C ILE A 53 -6.11 8.61 -25.27
N LYS A 54 -6.83 9.68 -25.64
CA LYS A 54 -6.63 11.01 -25.03
C LYS A 54 -6.73 10.81 -23.53
N LYS A 55 -5.61 11.06 -22.82
CA LYS A 55 -5.53 11.02 -21.36
C LYS A 55 -6.81 11.63 -20.77
N PHE A 56 -7.50 10.89 -19.91
CA PHE A 56 -8.55 11.43 -19.06
C PHE A 56 -7.91 12.44 -18.09
N GLN A 57 -7.67 13.66 -18.55
CA GLN A 57 -7.28 14.82 -17.74
C GLN A 57 -8.51 15.60 -17.26
N SER A 58 -9.72 15.07 -17.40
CA SER A 58 -10.96 15.82 -17.10
C SER A 58 -11.62 15.50 -15.76
N LEU A 59 -10.95 14.78 -14.85
CA LEU A 59 -11.47 14.52 -13.50
C LEU A 59 -10.67 15.22 -12.38
N GLU A 60 -9.60 15.95 -12.73
CA GLU A 60 -8.83 16.77 -11.78
C GLU A 60 -9.33 18.22 -11.69
N SER A 61 -10.28 18.64 -12.54
CA SER A 61 -10.81 20.02 -12.54
C SER A 61 -12.15 20.18 -11.82
N GLU A 62 -12.55 19.21 -10.99
CA GLU A 62 -13.80 19.26 -10.23
C GLU A 62 -13.60 18.83 -8.77
N ILE A 63 -12.61 19.45 -8.10
CA ILE A 63 -12.63 19.70 -6.65
C ILE A 63 -12.10 21.11 -6.39
#